data_AF-A0A2S5GZP8-F1
#
_entry.id   AF-A0A2S5GZP8-F1
#
_cell.length_a   1.000
_cell.length_b   1.000
_cell.length_c   1.000
_cell.angle_alpha   90.00
_cell.angle_beta   90.00
_cell.angle_gamma   90.00
#
_symmetry.space_group_name_H-M   'P 1'
#
loop_
_entity.id
_entity.type
_entity.pdbx_description
1 polymer ?
#
loop_
_entity_poly.entity_id
_entity_poly.type
_entity_poly.pdbx_seq_one_letter_code
_entity_poly.pdbx_strand_id
1 'polypeptide(L)'
;MLAQAASASSSPAARQDYPIVIQPGLAAVITLGNGDTQQASVRVGDGPLQPLATFDDDTVDQVQAVDINHDGYRDLILGQSGGSTQLFARLFLYQPDRRGYQEIAHPDNASPCKGFVNPVIDDKQPVIHVACRYGAASNGFEDYVLRPDGTVRATSWGTQALFALESEAAELTYRFREDGAIDRIDIEGEGSPLEGGTVPVSRLDLYDTPDVNARPGTTAAEGEHLDVVALHPPNWLQVRYADKTAGTVLKWVRYGDLRVDKHRLATPSPKDRLTLELADTLADWNGEDGGQFMVSVANHGDGPVALNAPRVWLLLTNAQGERIVHPLYQREGDTLHPANPLGLARDPVVWAAGEDGKPTYQVNDNGYSSVPFLPALAPGKYRAAAVLTDPGNLAAPIVSNDVRFDYPLPKRPPAAQ
;
A
#
# COMPACT_ATOMS: atom_id res chain seq x y z
N MET A 1 27.31 -4.90 71.01
CA MET A 1 26.54 -5.24 69.79
C MET A 1 26.61 -4.01 68.90
N LEU A 2 27.56 -3.80 67.99
CA LEU A 2 28.01 -4.58 66.82
C LEU A 2 26.88 -4.98 65.86
N ALA A 3 26.77 -4.23 64.75
CA ALA A 3 26.54 -4.69 63.35
C ALA A 3 26.41 -3.42 62.47
N GLN A 4 27.50 -2.88 61.91
CA GLN A 4 27.98 -3.08 60.53
C GLN A 4 26.90 -2.95 59.44
N ALA A 5 26.90 -1.79 58.78
CA ALA A 5 26.27 -1.55 57.50
C ALA A 5 27.02 -2.34 56.43
N ALA A 6 26.34 -3.28 55.79
CA ALA A 6 26.82 -3.92 54.57
C ALA A 6 26.45 -3.02 53.39
N SER A 7 27.45 -2.36 52.84
CA SER A 7 27.40 -1.68 51.55
C SER A 7 27.07 -2.72 50.48
N ALA A 8 25.89 -2.62 49.86
CA ALA A 8 25.62 -3.30 48.62
C ALA A 8 26.57 -2.73 47.56
N SER A 9 27.62 -3.48 47.27
CA SER A 9 28.49 -3.23 46.12
C SER A 9 27.69 -3.56 44.87
N SER A 10 27.19 -2.52 44.20
CA SER A 10 26.84 -2.65 42.78
C SER A 10 28.13 -2.99 42.03
N SER A 11 28.26 -4.25 41.63
CA SER A 11 29.30 -4.62 40.67
C SER A 11 29.06 -3.82 39.40
N PRO A 12 30.03 -3.05 38.87
CA PRO A 12 29.87 -2.45 37.56
C PRO A 12 29.69 -3.60 36.55
N ALA A 13 28.54 -3.63 35.89
CA ALA A 13 28.24 -4.62 34.85
C ALA A 13 29.38 -4.62 33.82
N ALA A 14 29.97 -5.79 33.58
CA ALA A 14 31.23 -5.92 32.85
C ALA A 14 31.08 -5.55 31.37
N ARG A 15 31.79 -4.50 30.95
CA ARG A 15 31.98 -4.08 29.55
C ARG A 15 32.33 -5.29 28.67
N GLN A 16 31.69 -5.43 27.52
CA GLN A 16 31.89 -6.59 26.66
C GLN A 16 32.74 -6.23 25.44
N ASP A 17 33.86 -6.95 25.28
CA ASP A 17 34.81 -6.76 24.18
C ASP A 17 34.69 -7.90 23.16
N TYR A 18 34.64 -7.54 21.88
CA TYR A 18 34.53 -8.46 20.74
C TYR A 18 35.70 -8.24 19.79
N PRO A 19 36.70 -9.15 19.79
CA PRO A 19 37.81 -9.06 18.85
C PRO A 19 37.36 -9.45 17.45
N ILE A 20 37.77 -8.67 16.45
CA ILE A 20 37.53 -8.93 15.02
C ILE A 20 38.83 -8.79 14.23
N VAL A 21 38.91 -9.49 13.11
CA VAL A 21 40.02 -9.34 12.15
C VAL A 21 39.49 -8.55 10.96
N ILE A 22 40.09 -7.39 10.67
CA ILE A 22 39.73 -6.56 9.51
C ILE A 22 40.34 -7.16 8.26
N GLN A 23 41.63 -7.49 8.32
CA GLN A 23 42.37 -8.21 7.30
C GLN A 23 43.59 -8.88 7.96
N PRO A 24 44.31 -9.80 7.30
CA PRO A 24 45.52 -10.40 7.87
C PRO A 24 46.49 -9.34 8.40
N GLY A 25 46.83 -9.41 9.70
CA GLY A 25 47.73 -8.46 10.37
C GLY A 25 47.08 -7.16 10.87
N LEU A 26 45.78 -6.97 10.67
CA LEU A 26 45.02 -5.82 11.17
C LEU A 26 43.77 -6.28 11.91
N ALA A 27 43.74 -6.07 13.22
CA ALA A 27 42.62 -6.45 14.09
C ALA A 27 41.96 -5.23 14.71
N ALA A 28 40.74 -5.40 15.20
CA ALA A 28 40.05 -4.42 16.02
C ALA A 28 39.35 -5.08 17.20
N VAL A 29 39.03 -4.28 18.21
CA VAL A 29 38.20 -4.68 19.35
C VAL A 29 36.99 -3.77 19.37
N ILE A 30 35.80 -4.35 19.22
CA ILE A 30 34.53 -3.66 19.45
C ILE A 30 34.23 -3.75 20.93
N THR A 31 33.89 -2.63 21.53
CA THR A 31 33.57 -2.54 22.94
C THR A 31 32.16 -2.01 23.11
N LEU A 32 31.30 -2.82 23.73
CA LEU A 32 29.93 -2.46 24.08
C LEU A 32 29.86 -2.02 25.55
N GLY A 33 29.34 -0.83 25.77
CA GLY A 33 29.02 -0.31 27.09
C GLY A 33 27.81 -1.02 27.70
N ASN A 34 27.67 -0.94 29.02
CA ASN A 34 26.48 -1.39 29.73
C ASN A 34 25.80 -0.18 30.37
N GLY A 35 24.48 -0.09 30.23
CA GLY A 35 23.65 1.01 30.72
C GLY A 35 22.32 1.05 29.98
N ASP A 36 21.43 1.96 30.39
CA ASP A 36 20.11 2.12 29.77
C ASP A 36 20.19 2.55 28.30
N THR A 37 21.30 3.18 27.90
CA THR A 37 21.68 3.40 26.50
C THR A 37 23.00 2.69 26.24
N GLN A 38 23.02 1.74 25.31
CA GLN A 38 24.24 1.00 25.01
C GLN A 38 25.08 1.79 24.02
N GLN A 39 26.34 2.05 24.36
CA GLN A 39 27.30 2.71 23.49
C GLN A 39 28.27 1.69 22.90
N ALA A 40 28.40 1.68 21.57
CA ALA A 40 29.42 0.91 20.87
C ALA A 40 30.61 1.80 20.48
N SER A 41 31.80 1.25 20.65
CA SER A 41 33.06 1.89 20.24
C SER A 41 34.00 0.84 19.67
N VAL A 42 34.99 1.26 18.88
CA VAL A 42 35.98 0.37 18.27
C VAL A 42 37.39 0.91 18.47
N ARG A 43 38.34 0.01 18.70
CA ARG A 43 39.77 0.31 18.61
C ARG A 43 40.40 -0.56 17.55
N VAL A 44 41.02 0.06 16.53
CA VAL A 44 41.71 -0.64 15.43
C VAL A 44 43.20 -0.67 15.70
N GLY A 45 43.78 -1.87 15.85
CA GLY A 45 45.17 -2.05 16.29
C GLY A 45 45.46 -1.26 17.57
N ASP A 46 46.58 -0.52 17.57
CA ASP A 46 46.97 0.39 18.66
C ASP A 46 46.42 1.82 18.46
N GLY A 47 45.41 2.00 17.60
CA GLY A 47 44.80 3.28 17.31
C GLY A 47 43.97 3.85 18.46
N PRO A 48 43.46 5.09 18.32
CA PRO A 48 42.54 5.67 19.28
C PRO A 48 41.23 4.89 19.34
N LEU A 49 40.52 5.00 20.47
CA LEU A 49 39.15 4.52 20.58
C LEU A 49 38.24 5.44 19.76
N GLN A 50 37.47 4.87 18.83
CA GLN A 50 36.50 5.56 18.00
C GLN A 50 35.07 5.23 18.50
N PRO A 51 34.21 6.23 18.75
CA PRO A 51 32.79 5.99 18.97
C PRO A 51 32.11 5.55 17.66
N LEU A 52 31.25 4.54 17.74
CA LEU A 52 30.46 4.06 16.60
C LEU A 52 29.02 4.56 16.67
N ALA A 53 28.32 4.19 17.75
CA ALA A 53 26.86 4.29 17.82
C ALA A 53 26.35 4.28 19.27
N THR A 54 25.19 4.89 19.47
CA THR A 54 24.34 4.70 20.66
C THR A 54 23.09 3.96 20.23
N PHE A 55 22.60 3.08 21.11
CA PHE A 55 21.46 2.21 20.90
C PHE A 55 20.48 2.41 22.06
N ASP A 56 19.21 2.69 21.73
CA ASP A 56 18.22 3.23 22.68
C ASP A 56 17.20 2.20 23.19
N ASP A 57 16.92 1.14 22.43
CA ASP A 57 15.84 0.20 22.74
C ASP A 57 16.32 -1.11 23.38
N ASP A 58 17.24 -1.82 22.72
CA ASP A 58 17.67 -3.17 23.08
C ASP A 58 19.19 -3.30 23.17
N THR A 59 19.67 -4.39 23.77
CA THR A 59 21.11 -4.71 23.75
C THR A 59 21.54 -5.17 22.36
N VAL A 60 22.63 -4.62 21.85
CA VAL A 60 23.38 -5.18 20.71
C VAL A 60 23.81 -6.59 21.10
N ASP A 61 23.23 -7.57 20.41
CA ASP A 61 23.43 -8.99 20.62
C ASP A 61 24.04 -9.67 19.39
N GLN A 62 24.24 -8.92 18.30
CA GLN A 62 25.00 -9.34 17.13
C GLN A 62 26.15 -8.40 16.81
N VAL A 63 27.33 -8.98 16.63
CA VAL A 63 28.54 -8.33 16.13
C VAL A 63 29.10 -9.22 15.03
N GLN A 64 29.04 -8.76 13.78
CA GLN A 64 29.57 -9.51 12.63
C GLN A 64 30.62 -8.70 11.88
N ALA A 65 31.61 -9.40 11.31
CA ALA A 65 32.64 -8.80 10.48
C ALA A 65 32.63 -9.45 9.09
N VAL A 66 32.25 -8.68 8.07
CA VAL A 66 32.07 -9.11 6.68
C VAL A 66 32.54 -7.99 5.75
N ASP A 67 33.09 -8.32 4.59
CA ASP A 67 33.48 -7.34 3.57
C ASP A 67 32.24 -6.95 2.76
N ILE A 68 31.64 -5.79 3.03
CA ILE A 68 30.38 -5.33 2.43
C ILE A 68 30.63 -4.73 1.04
N ASN A 69 31.72 -3.99 0.88
CA ASN A 69 32.05 -3.30 -0.37
C ASN A 69 33.01 -4.08 -1.28
N HIS A 70 33.47 -5.25 -0.84
CA HIS A 70 34.43 -6.12 -1.53
C HIS A 70 35.79 -5.45 -1.77
N ASP A 71 36.25 -4.61 -0.83
CA ASP A 71 37.53 -3.91 -0.92
C ASP A 71 38.71 -4.66 -0.27
N GLY A 72 38.46 -5.83 0.31
CA GLY A 72 39.44 -6.68 0.99
C GLY A 72 39.59 -6.41 2.49
N TYR A 73 38.85 -5.45 3.03
CA TYR A 73 38.78 -5.16 4.46
C TYR A 73 37.41 -5.58 4.99
N ARG A 74 37.38 -6.27 6.13
CA ARG A 74 36.10 -6.58 6.79
C ARG A 74 35.52 -5.33 7.43
N ASP A 75 34.28 -5.06 7.07
CA ASP A 75 33.37 -4.09 7.63
C ASP A 75 32.65 -4.66 8.85
N LEU A 76 31.85 -3.82 9.52
CA LEU A 76 31.20 -4.16 10.77
C LEU A 76 29.68 -4.07 10.65
N ILE A 77 28.99 -5.08 11.17
CA ILE A 77 27.54 -5.09 11.37
C ILE A 77 27.28 -5.21 12.87
N LEU A 78 26.56 -4.24 13.43
CA LEU A 78 26.07 -4.26 14.81
C LEU A 78 24.56 -4.38 14.78
N GLY A 79 24.01 -5.40 15.42
CA GLY A 79 22.57 -5.68 15.38
C GLY A 79 21.94 -5.82 16.77
N GLN A 80 20.69 -5.38 16.87
CA GLN A 80 19.80 -5.58 18.01
C GLN A 80 18.66 -6.50 17.57
N SER A 81 18.56 -7.69 18.17
CA SER A 81 17.39 -8.56 17.94
C SER A 81 16.20 -8.08 18.77
N GLY A 82 15.11 -7.70 18.09
CA GLY A 82 13.84 -7.35 18.72
C GLY A 82 12.93 -8.56 18.95
N GLY A 83 11.87 -8.38 19.75
CA GLY A 83 10.92 -9.44 20.15
C GLY A 83 10.14 -10.12 19.00
N SER A 84 10.25 -9.66 17.77
CA SER A 84 9.61 -10.22 16.57
C SER A 84 10.56 -11.03 15.68
N THR A 85 11.70 -11.51 16.20
CA THR A 85 12.79 -12.18 15.44
C THR A 85 13.46 -11.31 14.36
N GLN A 86 13.21 -10.00 14.39
CA GLN A 86 13.89 -9.04 13.52
C GLN A 86 15.21 -8.58 14.13
N LEU A 87 16.23 -8.50 13.29
CA LEU A 87 17.51 -7.88 13.59
C LEU A 87 17.53 -6.46 13.02
N PHE A 88 17.55 -5.45 13.87
CA PHE A 88 17.80 -4.07 13.44
C PHE A 88 19.31 -3.83 13.43
N ALA A 89 19.88 -3.61 12.25
CA ALA A 89 21.32 -3.50 12.08
C ALA A 89 21.78 -2.07 11.74
N ARG A 90 22.95 -1.72 12.26
CA ARG A 90 23.76 -0.59 11.79
C ARG A 90 25.00 -1.15 11.11
N LEU A 91 25.29 -0.63 9.92
CA LEU A 91 26.37 -1.12 9.05
C LEU A 91 27.48 -0.07 9.03
N PHE A 92 28.74 -0.49 9.12
CA PHE A 92 29.88 0.41 9.14
C PHE A 92 31.00 -0.08 8.23
N LEU A 93 31.41 0.75 7.27
CA LEU A 93 32.52 0.47 6.37
C LEU A 93 33.85 0.81 7.02
N TYR A 94 34.83 -0.07 6.91
CA TYR A 94 36.20 0.26 7.24
C TYR A 94 36.78 1.21 6.19
N GLN A 95 37.49 2.25 6.64
CA GLN A 95 38.11 3.26 5.80
C GLN A 95 39.63 3.20 6.01
N PRO A 96 40.39 2.52 5.13
CA PRO A 96 41.83 2.30 5.32
C PRO A 96 42.63 3.59 5.50
N ASP A 97 42.29 4.64 4.76
CA ASP A 97 42.96 5.94 4.82
C ASP A 97 42.78 6.63 6.17
N ARG A 98 41.64 6.39 6.84
CA ARG A 98 41.31 6.97 8.15
C ARG A 98 41.58 6.01 9.30
N ARG A 99 41.87 4.75 9.00
CA ARG A 99 42.01 3.63 9.94
C ARG A 99 40.86 3.53 10.94
N GLY A 100 39.64 3.76 10.47
CA GLY A 100 38.44 3.78 11.30
C GLY A 100 37.22 3.36 10.50
N TYR A 101 36.07 3.30 11.18
CA TYR A 101 34.81 2.89 10.58
C TYR A 101 33.93 4.10 10.23
N GLN A 102 33.19 4.03 9.13
CA GLN A 102 32.19 5.01 8.75
C GLN A 102 30.83 4.31 8.68
N GLU A 103 29.84 4.85 9.37
CA GLU A 103 28.49 4.32 9.27
C GLU A 103 27.90 4.52 7.87
N ILE A 104 27.25 3.47 7.36
CA ILE A 104 26.40 3.54 6.18
C ILE A 104 25.04 4.09 6.63
N ALA A 105 24.73 5.32 6.24
CA ALA A 105 23.42 5.88 6.49
C ALA A 105 22.35 5.15 5.66
N HIS A 106 21.24 4.76 6.30
CA HIS A 106 20.09 4.25 5.58
C HIS A 106 19.49 5.38 4.71
N PRO A 107 19.17 5.12 3.42
CA PRO A 107 19.01 6.20 2.45
C PRO A 107 17.61 6.81 2.43
N ASP A 108 16.60 6.21 3.08
CA ASP A 108 15.22 6.67 2.91
C ASP A 108 14.34 6.46 4.14
N ASN A 109 13.60 7.50 4.53
CA ASN A 109 12.63 7.44 5.62
C ASN A 109 11.26 6.89 5.18
N ALA A 110 10.98 6.85 3.87
CA ALA A 110 9.77 6.27 3.29
C ALA A 110 9.89 4.75 3.04
N SER A 111 11.06 4.18 3.33
CA SER A 111 11.36 2.75 3.22
C SER A 111 10.36 1.90 4.02
N PRO A 112 9.83 0.81 3.44
CA PRO A 112 8.93 -0.09 4.16
C PRO A 112 9.57 -0.71 5.41
N CYS A 113 10.89 -0.98 5.40
CA CYS A 113 11.62 -1.57 6.52
C CYS A 113 12.24 -0.54 7.48
N LYS A 114 12.18 0.75 7.17
CA LYS A 114 12.58 1.86 8.06
C LYS A 114 14.00 1.69 8.65
N GLY A 115 14.91 1.09 7.89
CA GLY A 115 16.26 0.75 8.35
C GLY A 115 16.78 -0.55 7.74
N PHE A 116 18.02 -0.92 8.08
CA PHE A 116 18.60 -2.21 7.67
C PHE A 116 18.09 -3.32 8.59
N VAL A 117 16.92 -3.87 8.26
CA VAL A 117 16.29 -4.97 8.98
C VAL A 117 16.68 -6.32 8.36
N ASN A 118 17.25 -7.23 9.16
CA ASN A 118 17.73 -8.53 8.72
C ASN A 118 18.61 -8.46 7.45
N PRO A 119 19.65 -7.61 7.42
CA PRO A 119 20.43 -7.43 6.20
C PRO A 119 21.16 -8.71 5.79
N VAL A 120 21.17 -8.99 4.50
CA VAL A 120 21.97 -10.03 3.85
C VAL A 120 22.91 -9.34 2.86
N ILE A 121 24.20 -9.52 3.07
CA ILE A 121 25.26 -8.97 2.20
C ILE A 121 25.52 -9.96 1.07
N ASP A 122 25.50 -9.49 -0.18
CA ASP A 122 25.82 -10.32 -1.33
C ASP A 122 27.31 -10.73 -1.34
N ASP A 123 27.59 -11.98 -1.66
CA ASP A 123 28.93 -12.57 -1.56
C ASP A 123 29.87 -12.18 -2.71
N LYS A 124 29.37 -11.49 -3.73
CA LYS A 124 30.09 -11.16 -4.97
C LYS A 124 29.99 -9.70 -5.37
N GLN A 125 28.98 -8.99 -4.89
CA GLN A 125 28.67 -7.63 -5.28
C GLN A 125 28.44 -6.76 -4.04
N PRO A 126 28.70 -5.44 -4.13
CA PRO A 126 28.41 -4.49 -3.07
C PRO A 126 26.88 -4.21 -3.00
N VAL A 127 26.11 -5.25 -2.71
CA VAL A 127 24.64 -5.26 -2.66
C VAL A 127 24.19 -5.71 -1.27
N ILE A 128 23.17 -5.03 -0.76
CA ILE A 128 22.56 -5.30 0.54
C ILE A 128 21.08 -5.59 0.32
N HIS A 129 20.65 -6.79 0.69
CA HIS A 129 19.26 -7.20 0.69
C HIS A 129 18.71 -7.05 2.12
N VAL A 130 17.51 -6.51 2.26
CA VAL A 130 16.83 -6.25 3.53
C VAL A 130 15.44 -6.85 3.47
N ALA A 131 14.97 -7.41 4.59
CA ALA A 131 13.62 -7.95 4.69
C ALA A 131 13.04 -7.72 6.08
N CYS A 132 11.83 -7.19 6.12
CA CYS A 132 11.13 -6.84 7.35
C CYS A 132 9.74 -7.49 7.42
N ARG A 133 9.29 -7.78 8.64
CA ARG A 133 7.95 -8.33 8.91
C ARG A 133 7.42 -7.86 10.26
N TYR A 134 6.65 -6.78 10.25
CA TYR A 134 6.03 -6.21 11.46
C TYR A 134 4.68 -6.86 11.80
N GLY A 135 4.09 -7.62 10.88
CA GLY A 135 2.85 -8.33 11.10
C GLY A 135 2.50 -9.30 9.97
N ALA A 136 1.27 -9.82 9.99
CA ALA A 136 0.76 -10.68 8.91
C ALA A 136 0.53 -9.93 7.60
N ALA A 137 0.18 -8.65 7.68
CA ALA A 137 -0.11 -7.77 6.53
C ALA A 137 0.86 -6.56 6.47
N SER A 138 2.03 -6.68 7.11
CA SER A 138 3.03 -5.62 7.14
C SER A 138 4.41 -6.25 7.05
N ASN A 139 4.86 -6.42 5.82
CA ASN A 139 6.17 -6.95 5.46
C ASN A 139 6.66 -6.28 4.18
N GLY A 140 7.96 -6.38 3.95
CA GLY A 140 8.58 -5.80 2.78
C GLY A 140 9.99 -6.33 2.57
N PHE A 141 10.55 -5.99 1.42
CA PHE A 141 11.95 -6.23 1.09
C PHE A 141 12.56 -4.96 0.50
N GLU A 142 13.88 -4.82 0.58
CA GLU A 142 14.59 -3.69 -0.01
C GLU A 142 15.94 -4.16 -0.53
N ASP A 143 16.31 -3.68 -1.71
CA ASP A 143 17.58 -3.98 -2.35
C ASP A 143 18.38 -2.69 -2.53
N TYR A 144 19.60 -2.68 -2.02
CA TYR A 144 20.50 -1.54 -2.08
C TYR A 144 21.79 -1.89 -2.82
N VAL A 145 22.29 -0.93 -3.60
CA VAL A 145 23.67 -0.95 -4.10
C VAL A 145 24.49 0.02 -3.27
N LEU A 146 25.63 -0.45 -2.76
CA LEU A 146 26.62 0.37 -2.09
C LEU A 146 27.56 1.01 -3.12
N ARG A 147 27.74 2.33 -3.00
CA ARG A 147 28.61 3.12 -3.88
C ARG A 147 30.02 3.24 -3.30
N PRO A 148 31.02 3.55 -4.15
CA PRO A 148 32.41 3.74 -3.70
C PRO A 148 32.61 4.85 -2.67
N ASP A 149 31.67 5.81 -2.57
CA ASP A 149 31.71 6.90 -1.58
C ASP A 149 31.13 6.51 -0.21
N GLY A 150 30.72 5.25 -0.04
CA GLY A 150 30.14 4.71 1.20
C GLY A 150 28.64 4.97 1.35
N THR A 151 27.99 5.56 0.35
CA THR A 151 26.52 5.76 0.35
C THR A 151 25.80 4.58 -0.29
N VAL A 152 24.61 4.26 0.20
CA VAL A 152 23.74 3.25 -0.42
C VAL A 152 22.63 3.90 -1.23
N ARG A 153 22.22 3.24 -2.32
CA ARG A 153 21.08 3.63 -3.14
C ARG A 153 20.09 2.49 -3.24
N ALA A 154 18.81 2.76 -2.99
CA ALA A 154 17.74 1.81 -3.25
C ALA A 154 17.66 1.50 -4.75
N THR A 155 17.50 0.22 -5.09
CA THR A 155 17.27 -0.26 -6.46
C THR A 155 15.87 -0.84 -6.60
N SER A 156 15.39 -1.50 -5.55
CA SER A 156 14.00 -1.91 -5.43
C SER A 156 13.51 -1.93 -3.99
N TRP A 157 12.20 -1.72 -3.82
CA TRP A 157 11.49 -2.05 -2.59
C TRP A 157 10.25 -2.88 -2.89
N GLY A 158 9.89 -3.75 -1.95
CA GLY A 158 8.66 -4.51 -1.92
C GLY A 158 7.77 -4.10 -0.76
N THR A 159 6.48 -3.95 -1.02
CA THR A 159 5.44 -3.73 0.00
C THR A 159 4.10 -4.21 -0.56
N GLN A 160 3.02 -4.09 0.22
CA GLN A 160 1.68 -4.49 -0.18
C GLN A 160 0.71 -3.30 -0.17
N ALA A 161 -0.30 -3.34 -1.04
CA ALA A 161 -1.43 -2.42 -0.97
C ALA A 161 -2.74 -3.12 -1.32
N LEU A 162 -3.80 -2.75 -0.60
CA LEU A 162 -5.16 -3.17 -0.90
C LEU A 162 -5.84 -2.16 -1.83
N PHE A 163 -6.32 -2.63 -2.97
CA PHE A 163 -7.11 -1.82 -3.91
C PHE A 163 -8.60 -1.97 -3.64
N ALA A 164 -9.39 -1.02 -4.15
CA ALA A 164 -10.82 -0.96 -3.84
C ALA A 164 -11.57 -2.22 -4.34
N LEU A 165 -12.33 -2.85 -3.43
CA LEU A 165 -13.13 -4.06 -3.66
C LEU A 165 -12.32 -5.33 -3.98
N GLU A 166 -11.01 -5.32 -3.74
CA GLU A 166 -10.19 -6.53 -3.79
C GLU A 166 -10.12 -7.16 -2.39
N SER A 167 -10.11 -8.50 -2.35
CA SER A 167 -10.06 -9.29 -1.11
C SER A 167 -8.65 -9.45 -0.55
N GLU A 168 -7.66 -9.42 -1.44
CA GLU A 168 -6.26 -9.65 -1.13
C GLU A 168 -5.42 -8.44 -1.49
N ALA A 169 -4.39 -8.17 -0.70
CA ALA A 169 -3.44 -7.13 -1.01
C ALA A 169 -2.58 -7.54 -2.22
N ALA A 170 -2.37 -6.60 -3.13
CA ALA A 170 -1.42 -6.78 -4.22
C ALA A 170 0.00 -6.52 -3.72
N GLU A 171 0.94 -7.32 -4.20
CA GLU A 171 2.37 -7.10 -4.03
C GLU A 171 2.81 -5.95 -4.94
N LEU A 172 3.55 -5.01 -4.37
CA LEU A 172 4.07 -3.83 -5.03
C LEU A 172 5.58 -3.89 -5.04
N THR A 173 6.20 -3.89 -6.23
CA THR A 173 7.65 -3.73 -6.37
C THR A 173 7.97 -2.38 -6.98
N TYR A 174 8.47 -1.47 -6.15
CA TYR A 174 9.01 -0.19 -6.58
C TYR A 174 10.40 -0.42 -7.17
N ARG A 175 10.63 0.10 -8.37
CA ARG A 175 11.93 0.10 -9.06
C ARG A 175 12.45 1.53 -9.11
N PHE A 176 13.71 1.74 -8.76
CA PHE A 176 14.30 3.08 -8.73
C PHE A 176 15.32 3.29 -9.85
N ARG A 177 15.37 4.52 -10.33
CA ARG A 177 16.40 5.00 -11.27
C ARG A 177 17.69 5.32 -10.55
N GLU A 178 18.70 5.63 -11.37
CA GLU A 178 20.01 6.00 -10.89
C GLU A 178 20.04 7.24 -9.98
N ASP A 179 19.14 8.19 -10.23
CA ASP A 179 18.96 9.44 -9.50
C ASP A 179 18.09 9.30 -8.25
N GLY A 180 17.59 8.08 -7.95
CA GLY A 180 16.71 7.79 -6.82
C GLY A 180 15.22 8.05 -7.10
N ALA A 181 14.85 8.55 -8.27
CA ALA A 181 13.44 8.68 -8.64
C ALA A 181 12.81 7.30 -8.91
N ILE A 182 11.51 7.16 -8.65
CA ILE A 182 10.77 5.95 -9.02
C ILE A 182 10.79 5.81 -10.54
N ASP A 183 11.33 4.69 -11.02
CA ASP A 183 11.23 4.32 -12.42
C ASP A 183 9.85 3.75 -12.69
N ARG A 184 9.43 2.69 -12.00
CA ARG A 184 8.09 2.12 -12.13
C ARG A 184 7.70 1.35 -10.88
N ILE A 185 6.42 1.03 -10.77
CA ILE A 185 5.84 0.17 -9.74
C ILE A 185 5.23 -1.03 -10.45
N ASP A 186 5.84 -2.19 -10.27
CA ASP A 186 5.28 -3.46 -10.72
C ASP A 186 4.22 -3.90 -9.68
N ILE A 187 3.02 -4.29 -10.15
CA ILE A 187 1.89 -4.65 -9.28
C ILE A 187 1.46 -6.07 -9.63
N GLU A 188 1.47 -6.96 -8.65
CA GLU A 188 1.13 -8.38 -8.82
C GLU A 188 0.08 -8.80 -7.80
N GLY A 189 -0.91 -9.60 -8.21
CA GLY A 189 -1.97 -10.09 -7.32
C GLY A 189 -3.38 -10.02 -7.91
N GLU A 190 -4.38 -10.40 -7.12
CA GLU A 190 -5.79 -10.28 -7.48
C GLU A 190 -6.10 -8.83 -7.80
N GLY A 191 -6.73 -8.58 -8.95
CA GLY A 191 -7.04 -7.23 -9.35
C GLY A 191 -5.79 -6.35 -9.46
N SER A 192 -4.67 -6.92 -9.94
CA SER A 192 -3.54 -6.11 -10.42
C SER A 192 -4.02 -5.15 -11.52
N PRO A 193 -3.91 -3.82 -11.32
CA PRO A 193 -4.25 -2.84 -12.33
C PRO A 193 -3.17 -2.83 -13.42
N LEU A 194 -3.58 -2.70 -14.68
CA LEU A 194 -2.66 -2.60 -15.83
C LEU A 194 -1.64 -3.76 -15.88
N GLU A 195 -2.12 -4.99 -16.10
CA GLU A 195 -1.24 -6.16 -16.21
C GLU A 195 -0.17 -5.94 -17.30
N GLY A 196 1.10 -5.99 -16.90
CA GLY A 196 2.22 -5.67 -17.78
C GLY A 196 2.23 -4.24 -18.32
N GLY A 197 1.52 -3.30 -17.66
CA GLY A 197 1.36 -1.92 -18.10
C GLY A 197 0.26 -1.71 -19.15
N THR A 198 -0.53 -2.73 -19.49
CA THR A 198 -1.47 -2.64 -20.62
C THR A 198 -2.84 -2.14 -20.19
N VAL A 199 -3.42 -1.19 -20.94
CA VAL A 199 -4.77 -0.67 -20.71
C VAL A 199 -5.83 -1.75 -21.00
N PRO A 200 -6.67 -2.14 -20.00
CA PRO A 200 -7.59 -3.28 -20.11
C PRO A 200 -9.01 -2.91 -20.58
N VAL A 201 -9.29 -1.63 -20.81
CA VAL A 201 -10.62 -1.11 -21.19
C VAL A 201 -10.55 -0.43 -22.55
N SER A 202 -11.67 -0.37 -23.28
CA SER A 202 -11.69 0.20 -24.64
C SER A 202 -11.24 1.67 -24.69
N ARG A 203 -11.49 2.40 -23.60
CA ARG A 203 -11.12 3.80 -23.42
C ARG A 203 -10.87 4.08 -21.95
N LEU A 204 -9.65 4.48 -21.62
CA LEU A 204 -9.27 4.88 -20.27
C LEU A 204 -9.12 6.39 -20.17
N ASP A 205 -9.82 7.01 -19.23
CA ASP A 205 -9.74 8.44 -18.94
C ASP A 205 -8.43 8.78 -18.19
N LEU A 206 -7.67 9.76 -18.69
CA LEU A 206 -6.42 10.22 -18.08
C LEU A 206 -6.59 11.64 -17.51
N TYR A 207 -6.29 11.80 -16.21
CA TYR A 207 -6.52 13.02 -15.44
C TYR A 207 -5.23 13.76 -15.11
N ASP A 208 -5.29 15.09 -14.97
CA ASP A 208 -4.13 15.89 -14.52
C ASP A 208 -3.92 15.82 -13.01
N THR A 209 -5.00 15.59 -12.24
CA THR A 209 -4.98 15.52 -10.78
C THR A 209 -5.80 14.32 -10.30
N PRO A 210 -5.48 13.73 -9.14
CA PRO A 210 -6.26 12.64 -8.54
C PRO A 210 -7.50 13.19 -7.81
N ASP A 211 -8.35 13.93 -8.54
CA ASP A 211 -9.60 14.50 -8.05
C ASP A 211 -10.77 13.85 -8.77
N VAL A 212 -11.75 13.36 -8.00
CA VAL A 212 -12.94 12.70 -8.54
C VAL A 212 -13.77 13.62 -9.44
N ASN A 213 -13.66 14.94 -9.24
CA ASN A 213 -14.35 15.96 -10.01
C ASN A 213 -13.54 16.50 -11.20
N ALA A 214 -12.27 16.08 -11.33
CA ALA A 214 -11.44 16.50 -12.46
C ALA A 214 -12.00 15.93 -13.76
N ARG A 215 -11.95 16.75 -14.81
CA ARG A 215 -12.23 16.31 -16.18
C ARG A 215 -11.01 15.60 -16.74
N PRO A 216 -11.18 14.52 -17.52
CA PRO A 216 -10.06 13.90 -18.20
C PRO A 216 -9.52 14.85 -19.26
N GLY A 217 -8.20 15.05 -19.28
CA GLY A 217 -7.54 15.89 -20.28
C GLY A 217 -7.30 15.15 -21.60
N THR A 218 -7.19 13.83 -21.53
CA THR A 218 -6.99 12.93 -22.68
C THR A 218 -7.43 11.51 -22.31
N THR A 219 -7.30 10.56 -23.23
CA THR A 219 -7.59 9.14 -23.00
C THR A 219 -6.52 8.23 -23.58
N ALA A 220 -6.37 7.04 -23.00
CA ALA A 220 -5.61 5.93 -23.59
C ALA A 220 -6.56 4.87 -24.16
N ALA A 221 -6.12 4.19 -25.22
CA ALA A 221 -6.87 3.11 -25.86
C ALA A 221 -6.50 1.74 -25.28
N GLU A 222 -7.37 0.76 -25.45
CA GLU A 222 -7.10 -0.65 -25.11
C GLU A 222 -5.79 -1.13 -25.75
N GLY A 223 -4.96 -1.82 -24.98
CA GLY A 223 -3.68 -2.32 -25.46
C GLY A 223 -2.53 -1.31 -25.41
N GLU A 224 -2.78 -0.03 -25.14
CA GLU A 224 -1.70 0.94 -24.94
C GLU A 224 -0.93 0.66 -23.63
N HIS A 225 0.37 0.98 -23.63
CA HIS A 225 1.26 0.75 -22.49
C HIS A 225 1.40 2.01 -21.63
N LEU A 226 1.24 1.85 -20.32
CA LEU A 226 1.34 2.86 -19.28
C LEU A 226 2.21 2.32 -18.12
N ASP A 227 3.27 3.02 -17.75
CA ASP A 227 4.07 2.67 -16.56
C ASP A 227 3.42 3.26 -15.31
N VAL A 228 3.14 2.48 -14.28
CA VAL A 228 2.73 3.03 -12.97
C VAL A 228 3.95 3.58 -12.24
N VAL A 229 3.86 4.80 -11.69
CA VAL A 229 5.00 5.50 -11.06
C VAL A 229 4.71 6.10 -9.69
N ALA A 230 3.44 6.20 -9.33
CA ALA A 230 3.02 6.54 -7.98
C ALA A 230 1.64 5.95 -7.71
N LEU A 231 1.33 5.75 -6.43
CA LEU A 231 0.04 5.22 -5.98
C LEU A 231 -0.57 6.18 -4.96
N HIS A 232 -1.88 6.34 -5.05
CA HIS A 232 -2.68 6.87 -3.95
C HIS A 232 -3.83 5.88 -3.70
N PRO A 233 -3.53 4.74 -3.03
CA PRO A 233 -4.53 3.72 -2.76
C PRO A 233 -5.67 4.28 -1.91
N PRO A 234 -6.88 3.69 -2.02
CA PRO A 234 -7.19 2.52 -2.85
C PRO A 234 -7.60 2.87 -4.30
N ASN A 235 -7.66 4.16 -4.66
CA ASN A 235 -8.47 4.62 -5.80
C ASN A 235 -7.69 5.20 -6.98
N TRP A 236 -6.43 5.58 -6.81
CA TRP A 236 -5.70 6.31 -7.84
C TRP A 236 -4.30 5.77 -8.08
N LEU A 237 -3.91 5.79 -9.35
CA LEU A 237 -2.56 5.47 -9.80
C LEU A 237 -2.06 6.61 -10.68
N GLN A 238 -0.81 7.01 -10.48
CA GLN A 238 -0.14 7.88 -11.43
C GLN A 238 0.57 7.02 -12.46
N VAL A 239 0.32 7.31 -13.72
CA VAL A 239 0.90 6.63 -14.87
C VAL A 239 1.79 7.56 -15.66
N ARG A 240 2.79 6.98 -16.30
CA ARG A 240 3.70 7.63 -17.22
C ARG A 240 3.63 6.96 -18.58
N TYR A 241 3.57 7.77 -19.63
CA TYR A 241 3.59 7.29 -21.00
C TYR A 241 4.37 8.24 -21.90
N ALA A 242 4.81 7.73 -23.05
CA ALA A 242 5.50 8.52 -24.06
C ALA A 242 4.48 9.17 -25.00
N ASP A 243 4.38 10.50 -24.93
CA ASP A 243 3.66 11.30 -25.90
C ASP A 243 4.61 11.72 -27.05
N LYS A 244 4.12 11.65 -28.28
CA LYS A 244 4.91 11.96 -29.49
C LYS A 244 5.34 13.42 -29.58
N THR A 245 4.67 14.32 -28.88
CA THR A 245 4.86 15.77 -28.96
C THR A 245 5.38 16.38 -27.66
N ALA A 246 4.91 15.90 -26.50
CA ALA A 246 5.27 16.40 -25.18
C ALA A 246 6.38 15.59 -24.49
N GLY A 247 6.84 14.49 -25.11
CA GLY A 247 7.80 13.58 -24.50
C GLY A 247 7.14 12.77 -23.39
N THR A 248 7.79 12.66 -22.24
CA THR A 248 7.28 11.89 -21.11
C THR A 248 6.19 12.66 -20.36
N VAL A 249 4.97 12.11 -20.31
CA VAL A 249 3.82 12.74 -19.66
C VAL A 249 3.38 11.92 -18.45
N LEU A 250 3.00 12.60 -17.37
CA LEU A 250 2.39 12.02 -16.18
C LEU A 250 0.90 12.32 -16.15
N LYS A 251 0.08 11.32 -15.86
CA LYS A 251 -1.36 11.44 -15.66
C LYS A 251 -1.82 10.56 -14.50
N TRP A 252 -3.00 10.84 -13.98
CA TRP A 252 -3.67 10.03 -12.98
C TRP A 252 -4.76 9.20 -13.62
N VAL A 253 -4.95 7.98 -13.14
CA VAL A 253 -6.04 7.08 -13.52
C VAL A 253 -6.76 6.61 -12.27
N ARG A 254 -8.08 6.43 -12.38
CA ARG A 254 -8.90 5.88 -11.31
C ARG A 254 -8.87 4.36 -11.41
N TYR A 255 -8.72 3.69 -10.29
CA TYR A 255 -8.75 2.23 -10.22
C TYR A 255 -10.06 1.65 -10.77
N GLY A 256 -11.20 2.25 -10.41
CA GLY A 256 -12.52 1.84 -10.91
C GLY A 256 -12.65 1.94 -12.44
N ASP A 257 -11.98 2.90 -13.09
CA ASP A 257 -12.00 3.07 -14.55
C ASP A 257 -11.16 1.99 -15.27
N LEU A 258 -10.26 1.31 -14.56
CA LEU A 258 -9.52 0.13 -15.06
C LEU A 258 -10.33 -1.16 -14.92
N ARG A 259 -11.29 -1.19 -13.98
CA ARG A 259 -12.12 -2.37 -13.67
C ARG A 259 -13.44 -2.37 -14.42
N VAL A 260 -13.97 -1.19 -14.70
CA VAL A 260 -15.27 -0.99 -15.33
C VAL A 260 -15.11 -0.07 -16.54
N ASP A 261 -15.32 -0.63 -17.74
CA ASP A 261 -15.35 0.15 -18.98
C ASP A 261 -16.64 0.99 -19.07
N LYS A 262 -16.66 2.08 -18.32
CA LYS A 262 -17.80 2.99 -18.19
C LYS A 262 -18.24 3.61 -19.51
N HIS A 263 -17.40 3.61 -20.54
CA HIS A 263 -17.71 4.18 -21.86
C HIS A 263 -18.53 3.25 -22.74
N ARG A 264 -18.49 1.93 -22.48
CA ARG A 264 -19.33 0.93 -23.17
C ARG A 264 -20.63 0.60 -22.45
N LEU A 265 -20.76 0.98 -21.18
CA LEU A 265 -21.95 0.68 -20.40
C LEU A 265 -23.20 1.45 -20.89
N ALA A 266 -24.28 0.70 -21.08
CA ALA A 266 -25.63 1.23 -21.29
C ALA A 266 -26.46 1.07 -19.99
N THR A 267 -27.40 1.99 -19.76
CA THR A 267 -28.25 2.02 -18.56
C THR A 267 -29.73 2.03 -18.96
N PRO A 268 -30.55 1.05 -18.55
CA PRO A 268 -30.13 -0.26 -18.02
C PRO A 268 -29.50 -1.12 -19.13
N SER A 269 -28.67 -2.09 -18.73
CA SER A 269 -28.15 -3.10 -19.66
C SER A 269 -28.73 -4.46 -19.28
N PRO A 270 -29.91 -4.84 -19.79
CA PRO A 270 -30.42 -6.19 -19.60
C PRO A 270 -29.45 -7.17 -20.26
N LYS A 271 -28.87 -8.07 -19.46
CA LYS A 271 -28.21 -9.27 -19.98
C LYS A 271 -29.23 -10.39 -19.98
N ASP A 272 -29.20 -11.21 -21.03
CA ASP A 272 -30.25 -12.16 -21.47
C ASP A 272 -31.01 -12.98 -20.39
N ARG A 273 -30.54 -13.03 -19.14
CA ARG A 273 -31.17 -13.74 -18.01
C ARG A 273 -31.01 -13.07 -16.64
N LEU A 274 -30.22 -12.00 -16.50
CA LEU A 274 -29.97 -11.36 -15.21
C LEU A 274 -30.39 -9.89 -15.25
N THR A 275 -31.17 -9.48 -14.26
CA THR A 275 -31.59 -8.09 -14.09
C THR A 275 -31.01 -7.57 -12.78
N LEU A 276 -30.25 -6.48 -12.85
CA LEU A 276 -29.84 -5.72 -11.67
C LEU A 276 -30.84 -4.59 -11.47
N GLU A 277 -31.36 -4.44 -10.27
CA GLU A 277 -32.28 -3.38 -9.91
C GLU A 277 -31.65 -2.50 -8.83
N LEU A 278 -31.81 -1.18 -9.03
CA LEU A 278 -31.46 -0.18 -8.06
C LEU A 278 -32.72 0.59 -7.65
N ALA A 279 -33.07 0.52 -6.38
CA ALA A 279 -34.13 1.30 -5.76
C ALA A 279 -33.57 2.21 -4.65
N ASP A 280 -34.25 3.32 -4.41
CA ASP A 280 -33.83 4.30 -3.42
C ASP A 280 -35.03 5.02 -2.78
N THR A 281 -34.79 5.59 -1.60
CA THR A 281 -35.70 6.52 -0.91
C THR A 281 -34.99 7.84 -0.58
N LEU A 282 -34.01 8.24 -1.38
CA LEU A 282 -33.20 9.45 -1.16
C LEU A 282 -34.05 10.73 -1.32
N ALA A 283 -35.12 10.67 -2.10
CA ALA A 283 -36.08 11.77 -2.24
C ALA A 283 -36.98 11.95 -1.00
N ASP A 284 -37.17 10.91 -0.19
CA ASP A 284 -38.02 10.93 1.00
C ASP A 284 -37.19 10.75 2.29
N TRP A 285 -36.23 11.64 2.50
CA TRP A 285 -35.25 11.50 3.59
C TRP A 285 -35.85 11.49 5.01
N ASN A 286 -37.06 12.04 5.17
CA ASN A 286 -37.73 12.16 6.46
C ASN A 286 -38.73 11.02 6.72
N GLY A 287 -38.95 10.13 5.75
CA GLY A 287 -39.76 8.92 5.94
C GLY A 287 -39.10 7.93 6.90
N GLU A 288 -39.89 6.99 7.40
CA GLU A 288 -39.42 5.89 8.27
C GLU A 288 -38.26 5.11 7.61
N ASP A 289 -38.38 4.87 6.31
CA ASP A 289 -37.36 4.25 5.45
C ASP A 289 -36.56 5.27 4.63
N GLY A 290 -36.55 6.54 5.02
CA GLY A 290 -35.93 7.62 4.25
C GLY A 290 -34.41 7.52 4.16
N GLY A 291 -33.86 7.80 2.97
CA GLY A 291 -32.42 7.79 2.71
C GLY A 291 -31.81 6.38 2.57
N GLN A 292 -32.61 5.38 2.18
CA GLN A 292 -32.14 4.03 1.90
C GLN A 292 -31.72 3.87 0.44
N PHE A 293 -30.77 2.97 0.23
CA PHE A 293 -30.34 2.49 -1.07
C PHE A 293 -30.41 0.97 -1.11
N MET A 294 -31.01 0.41 -2.15
CA MET A 294 -31.28 -1.02 -2.29
C MET A 294 -30.81 -1.53 -3.64
N VAL A 295 -29.96 -2.56 -3.63
CA VAL A 295 -29.49 -3.24 -4.83
C VAL A 295 -29.90 -4.69 -4.77
N SER A 296 -30.53 -5.19 -5.83
CA SER A 296 -30.86 -6.60 -5.96
C SER A 296 -30.56 -7.12 -7.36
N VAL A 297 -30.25 -8.41 -7.46
CA VAL A 297 -30.04 -9.10 -8.73
C VAL A 297 -31.02 -10.26 -8.84
N ALA A 298 -31.75 -10.33 -9.96
CA ALA A 298 -32.72 -11.37 -10.25
C ALA A 298 -32.24 -12.27 -11.39
N ASN A 299 -32.43 -13.58 -11.24
CA ASN A 299 -32.19 -14.57 -12.29
C ASN A 299 -33.52 -15.01 -12.92
N HIS A 300 -33.69 -14.65 -14.19
CA HIS A 300 -34.83 -15.01 -15.05
C HIS A 300 -34.51 -16.16 -16.02
N GLY A 301 -33.32 -16.76 -15.91
CA GLY A 301 -32.95 -17.95 -16.67
C GLY A 301 -33.54 -19.23 -16.11
N ASP A 302 -33.35 -20.33 -16.84
CA ASP A 302 -33.86 -21.65 -16.45
C ASP A 302 -32.94 -22.42 -15.48
N GLY A 303 -31.76 -21.87 -15.16
CA GLY A 303 -30.75 -22.55 -14.35
C GLY A 303 -30.02 -21.60 -13.39
N PRO A 304 -29.35 -22.14 -12.36
CA PRO A 304 -28.62 -21.35 -11.39
C PRO A 304 -27.42 -20.62 -12.01
N VAL A 305 -27.08 -19.46 -11.47
CA VAL A 305 -25.86 -18.70 -11.81
C VAL A 305 -25.02 -18.55 -10.56
N ALA A 306 -23.78 -19.04 -10.58
CA ALA A 306 -22.85 -18.82 -9.48
C ALA A 306 -22.26 -17.40 -9.58
N LEU A 307 -22.22 -16.71 -8.45
CA LEU A 307 -21.39 -15.53 -8.23
C LEU A 307 -20.34 -15.91 -7.19
N ASN A 308 -19.04 -15.66 -7.44
CA ASN A 308 -17.99 -16.06 -6.49
C ASN A 308 -17.50 -14.89 -5.63
N ALA A 309 -17.23 -13.74 -6.24
CA ALA A 309 -16.83 -12.54 -5.53
C ALA A 309 -17.51 -11.31 -6.15
N PRO A 310 -18.85 -11.22 -6.12
CA PRO A 310 -19.57 -10.12 -6.75
C PRO A 310 -19.17 -8.77 -6.16
N ARG A 311 -18.81 -7.84 -7.05
CA ARG A 311 -18.43 -6.45 -6.73
C ARG A 311 -19.51 -5.51 -7.25
N VAL A 312 -19.98 -4.63 -6.38
CA VAL A 312 -20.98 -3.60 -6.68
C VAL A 312 -20.28 -2.25 -6.75
N TRP A 313 -20.40 -1.61 -7.91
CA TRP A 313 -19.91 -0.25 -8.16
C TRP A 313 -21.10 0.69 -8.38
N LEU A 314 -20.92 1.97 -8.11
CA LEU A 314 -21.83 3.02 -8.57
C LEU A 314 -21.27 3.69 -9.81
N LEU A 315 -22.04 3.68 -10.89
CA LEU A 315 -21.85 4.52 -12.05
C LEU A 315 -22.59 5.83 -11.85
N LEU A 316 -21.87 6.87 -11.44
CA LEU A 316 -22.41 8.20 -11.23
C LEU A 316 -22.26 9.01 -12.51
N THR A 317 -23.33 9.67 -12.94
CA THR A 317 -23.32 10.57 -14.10
C THR A 317 -23.77 11.96 -13.68
N ASN A 318 -22.91 12.96 -13.85
CA ASN A 318 -23.27 14.34 -13.53
C ASN A 318 -24.15 15.00 -14.61
N ALA A 319 -24.57 16.25 -14.38
CA ALA A 319 -25.40 17.01 -15.31
C ALA A 319 -24.74 17.24 -16.68
N GLN A 320 -23.41 17.20 -16.77
CA GLN A 320 -22.62 17.34 -17.99
C GLN A 320 -22.44 16.01 -18.74
N GLY A 321 -22.91 14.90 -18.17
CA GLY A 321 -22.78 13.56 -18.74
C GLY A 321 -21.44 12.88 -18.42
N GLU A 322 -20.61 13.47 -17.57
CA GLU A 322 -19.35 12.86 -17.13
C GLU A 322 -19.64 11.70 -16.19
N ARG A 323 -18.92 10.59 -16.40
CA ARG A 323 -19.14 9.32 -15.70
C ARG A 323 -18.02 9.04 -14.70
N ILE A 324 -18.40 8.66 -13.49
CA ILE A 324 -17.52 8.31 -12.39
C ILE A 324 -17.88 6.90 -11.92
N VAL A 325 -16.89 6.01 -11.86
CA VAL A 325 -17.05 4.69 -11.24
C VAL A 325 -16.58 4.77 -9.79
N HIS A 326 -17.48 4.50 -8.85
CA HIS A 326 -17.20 4.53 -7.41
C HIS A 326 -17.37 3.12 -6.82
N PRO A 327 -16.37 2.57 -6.10
CA PRO A 327 -16.51 1.29 -5.43
C PRO A 327 -17.53 1.38 -4.29
N LEU A 328 -18.42 0.38 -4.16
CA LEU A 328 -19.39 0.35 -3.07
C LEU A 328 -19.26 -0.90 -2.20
N TYR A 329 -19.45 -2.10 -2.75
CA TYR A 329 -19.41 -3.34 -1.98
C TYR A 329 -18.63 -4.45 -2.68
N GLN A 330 -17.94 -5.27 -1.90
CA GLN A 330 -17.58 -6.63 -2.26
C GLN A 330 -18.50 -7.57 -1.46
N ARG A 331 -19.04 -8.59 -2.11
CA ARG A 331 -19.96 -9.56 -1.50
C ARG A 331 -19.36 -10.95 -1.55
N GLU A 332 -19.72 -11.77 -0.56
CA GLU A 332 -19.40 -13.19 -0.57
C GLU A 332 -20.10 -13.88 -1.73
N GLY A 333 -19.51 -14.98 -2.19
CA GLY A 333 -20.08 -15.78 -3.27
C GLY A 333 -21.41 -16.43 -2.89
N ASP A 334 -22.32 -16.48 -3.84
CA ASP A 334 -23.62 -17.11 -3.70
C ASP A 334 -24.13 -17.68 -5.03
N THR A 335 -25.10 -18.58 -4.97
CA THR A 335 -25.76 -19.16 -6.15
C THR A 335 -27.14 -18.55 -6.35
N LEU A 336 -27.30 -17.79 -7.44
CA LEU A 336 -28.56 -17.21 -7.87
C LEU A 336 -29.46 -18.26 -8.53
N HIS A 337 -30.45 -18.74 -7.80
CA HIS A 337 -31.48 -19.63 -8.36
C HIS A 337 -32.55 -18.84 -9.14
N PRO A 338 -33.16 -19.46 -10.18
CA PRO A 338 -34.29 -18.85 -10.90
C PRO A 338 -35.41 -18.38 -9.97
N ALA A 339 -35.99 -17.20 -10.27
CA ALA A 339 -37.10 -16.59 -9.53
C ALA A 339 -36.84 -16.25 -8.05
N ASN A 340 -35.60 -16.34 -7.57
CA ASN A 340 -35.21 -15.89 -6.24
C ASN A 340 -34.20 -14.72 -6.36
N PRO A 341 -34.66 -13.46 -6.23
CA PRO A 341 -33.75 -12.32 -6.28
C PRO A 341 -32.83 -12.33 -5.05
N LEU A 342 -31.54 -12.04 -5.28
CA LEU A 342 -30.57 -11.84 -4.20
C LEU A 342 -30.48 -10.35 -3.88
N GLY A 343 -30.69 -10.01 -2.61
CA GLY A 343 -30.42 -8.67 -2.09
C GLY A 343 -28.91 -8.49 -1.92
N LEU A 344 -28.31 -7.63 -2.75
CA LEU A 344 -26.89 -7.28 -2.65
C LEU A 344 -26.66 -6.15 -1.66
N ALA A 345 -27.63 -5.26 -1.45
CA ALA A 345 -27.52 -4.18 -0.46
C ALA A 345 -28.90 -3.68 -0.05
N ARG A 346 -29.05 -3.27 1.21
CA ARG A 346 -30.21 -2.54 1.73
C ARG A 346 -29.78 -1.76 2.96
N ASP A 347 -29.22 -0.58 2.71
CA ASP A 347 -28.51 0.16 3.74
C ASP A 347 -28.99 1.62 3.81
N PRO A 348 -29.19 2.16 5.02
CA PRO A 348 -29.45 3.58 5.19
C PRO A 348 -28.16 4.37 4.94
N VAL A 349 -28.27 5.45 4.17
CA VAL A 349 -27.18 6.41 3.98
C VAL A 349 -27.13 7.35 5.18
N VAL A 350 -26.01 7.34 5.89
CA VAL A 350 -25.77 8.16 7.10
C VAL A 350 -24.64 9.15 6.87
N TRP A 351 -24.70 10.28 7.56
CA TRP A 351 -23.64 11.29 7.57
C TRP A 351 -22.81 11.12 8.84
N ALA A 352 -21.57 10.66 8.68
CA ALA A 352 -20.66 10.35 9.79
C ALA A 352 -19.21 10.66 9.41
N ALA A 353 -18.30 10.62 10.39
CA ALA A 353 -16.87 10.72 10.13
C ALA A 353 -16.41 9.46 9.36
N GLY A 354 -15.77 9.68 8.20
CA GLY A 354 -15.05 8.69 7.41
C GLY A 354 -13.91 8.06 8.19
N GLU A 355 -13.31 7.03 7.61
CA GLU A 355 -12.09 6.40 8.13
C GLU A 355 -10.95 7.42 8.30
N ASP A 356 -10.89 8.45 7.45
CA ASP A 356 -9.93 9.56 7.53
C ASP A 356 -10.35 10.67 8.52
N GLY A 357 -11.42 10.44 9.30
CA GLY A 357 -12.00 11.40 10.23
C GLY A 357 -12.79 12.54 9.58
N LYS A 358 -12.85 12.63 8.25
CA LYS A 358 -13.61 13.68 7.56
C LYS A 358 -15.05 13.26 7.37
N PRO A 359 -16.02 14.17 7.57
CA PRO A 359 -17.41 13.81 7.46
C PRO A 359 -17.79 13.47 6.00
N THR A 360 -18.46 12.33 5.81
CA THR A 360 -18.87 11.78 4.51
C THR A 360 -20.22 11.04 4.61
N TYR A 361 -20.84 10.75 3.47
CA TYR A 361 -21.99 9.85 3.40
C TYR A 361 -21.51 8.41 3.42
N GLN A 362 -22.05 7.60 4.32
CA GLN A 362 -21.66 6.22 4.55
C GLN A 362 -22.85 5.29 4.47
N VAL A 363 -22.58 4.03 4.14
CA VAL A 363 -23.50 2.92 4.28
C VAL A 363 -22.83 1.82 5.08
N ASN A 364 -23.64 1.00 5.75
CA ASN A 364 -23.16 -0.15 6.48
C ASN A 364 -22.74 -1.25 5.49
N ASP A 365 -21.61 -1.89 5.75
CA ASP A 365 -21.16 -3.08 5.04
C ASP A 365 -21.37 -4.32 5.92
N ASN A 366 -22.57 -4.90 5.83
CA ASN A 366 -22.97 -6.14 6.51
C ASN A 366 -22.73 -6.17 8.04
N GLY A 367 -22.68 -5.01 8.70
CA GLY A 367 -22.47 -4.88 10.15
C GLY A 367 -21.02 -4.90 10.60
N TYR A 368 -20.05 -5.04 9.68
CA TYR A 368 -18.63 -5.13 10.02
C TYR A 368 -17.89 -3.79 9.93
N SER A 369 -18.28 -2.95 8.97
CA SER A 369 -17.67 -1.63 8.74
C SER A 369 -18.65 -0.67 8.08
N SER A 370 -18.23 0.60 7.95
CA SER A 370 -18.94 1.61 7.17
C SER A 370 -18.08 2.01 5.98
N VAL A 371 -18.66 2.00 4.78
CA VAL A 371 -17.96 2.41 3.55
C VAL A 371 -18.53 3.72 3.00
N PRO A 372 -17.72 4.57 2.33
CA PRO A 372 -18.23 5.76 1.68
C PRO A 372 -19.26 5.42 0.60
N PHE A 373 -20.49 5.94 0.75
CA PHE A 373 -21.56 5.73 -0.23
C PHE A 373 -21.32 6.52 -1.52
N LEU A 374 -20.83 7.75 -1.39
CA LEU A 374 -20.45 8.62 -2.51
C LEU A 374 -19.02 9.11 -2.31
N PRO A 375 -18.28 9.36 -3.40
CA PRO A 375 -17.02 10.07 -3.29
C PRO A 375 -17.29 11.56 -3.02
N ALA A 376 -16.23 12.35 -2.80
CA ALA A 376 -16.34 13.80 -2.57
C ALA A 376 -16.73 14.57 -3.84
N LEU A 377 -17.99 14.43 -4.27
CA LEU A 377 -18.54 15.03 -5.48
C LEU A 377 -18.65 16.56 -5.39
N ALA A 378 -18.61 17.22 -6.54
CA ALA A 378 -19.02 18.61 -6.67
C ALA A 378 -20.54 18.74 -6.49
N PRO A 379 -21.06 19.80 -5.84
CA PRO A 379 -22.50 20.04 -5.74
C PRO A 379 -23.20 20.06 -7.09
N GLY A 380 -24.35 19.41 -7.20
CA GLY A 380 -25.11 19.35 -8.45
C GLY A 380 -26.05 18.16 -8.55
N LYS A 381 -26.67 18.01 -9.72
CA LYS A 381 -27.59 16.91 -10.03
C LYS A 381 -26.83 15.72 -10.57
N TYR A 382 -27.13 14.54 -10.05
CA TYR A 382 -26.53 13.29 -10.47
C TYR A 382 -27.59 12.23 -10.79
N ARG A 383 -27.19 11.30 -11.65
CA ARG A 383 -27.82 10.00 -11.82
C ARG A 383 -26.88 8.93 -11.30
N ALA A 384 -27.39 7.93 -10.59
CA ALA A 384 -26.63 6.75 -10.19
C ALA A 384 -27.25 5.49 -10.79
N ALA A 385 -26.41 4.58 -11.26
CA ALA A 385 -26.77 3.19 -11.53
C ALA A 385 -25.80 2.29 -10.77
N ALA A 386 -26.27 1.18 -10.22
CA ALA A 386 -25.42 0.09 -9.75
C ALA A 386 -24.85 -0.67 -10.97
N VAL A 387 -23.58 -1.07 -10.87
CA VAL A 387 -22.88 -1.94 -11.81
C VAL A 387 -22.38 -3.17 -11.04
N LEU A 388 -22.77 -4.35 -11.47
CA LEU A 388 -22.33 -5.62 -10.91
C LEU A 388 -21.25 -6.23 -11.80
N THR A 389 -20.09 -6.54 -11.22
CA THR A 389 -19.00 -7.30 -11.84
C THR A 389 -18.67 -8.52 -11.00
N ASP A 390 -18.30 -9.63 -11.63
CA ASP A 390 -17.76 -10.81 -10.95
C ASP A 390 -16.72 -11.45 -11.88
N PRO A 391 -15.45 -11.00 -11.77
CA PRO A 391 -14.37 -11.50 -12.62
C PRO A 391 -14.30 -13.03 -12.59
N GLY A 392 -14.34 -13.66 -13.77
CA GLY A 392 -14.30 -15.12 -13.92
C GLY A 392 -15.68 -15.81 -14.00
N ASN A 393 -16.77 -15.18 -13.57
CA ASN A 393 -18.12 -15.77 -13.65
C ASN A 393 -19.09 -14.97 -14.54
N LEU A 394 -18.93 -13.65 -14.59
CA LEU A 394 -19.70 -12.79 -15.49
C LEU A 394 -18.87 -12.38 -16.70
N ALA A 395 -19.33 -12.78 -17.89
CA ALA A 395 -18.66 -12.44 -19.16
C ALA A 395 -18.63 -10.93 -19.48
N ALA A 396 -19.52 -10.15 -18.87
CA ALA A 396 -19.46 -8.68 -18.88
C ALA A 396 -20.30 -8.12 -17.72
N PRO A 397 -20.08 -6.85 -17.32
CA PRO A 397 -20.84 -6.20 -16.25
C PRO A 397 -22.35 -6.17 -16.53
N ILE A 398 -23.15 -6.15 -15.46
CA ILE A 398 -24.61 -5.93 -15.51
C ILE A 398 -24.90 -4.56 -14.90
N VAL A 399 -25.76 -3.78 -15.54
CA VAL A 399 -26.04 -2.39 -15.13
C VAL A 399 -27.53 -2.24 -14.86
N SER A 400 -27.84 -1.69 -13.68
CA SER A 400 -29.22 -1.43 -13.24
C SER A 400 -29.88 -0.24 -13.95
N ASN A 401 -31.14 0.04 -13.60
CA ASN A 401 -31.80 1.31 -13.87
C ASN A 401 -31.08 2.49 -13.17
N ASP A 402 -31.43 3.72 -13.56
CA ASP A 402 -30.92 4.92 -12.91
C ASP A 402 -31.86 5.46 -11.82
N VAL A 403 -31.26 5.98 -10.76
CA VAL A 403 -31.91 6.84 -9.75
C VAL A 403 -31.32 8.24 -9.80
N ARG A 404 -32.05 9.25 -9.34
CA ARG A 404 -31.65 10.66 -9.42
C ARG A 404 -31.57 11.29 -8.05
N PHE A 405 -30.56 12.11 -7.83
CA PHE A 405 -30.40 12.85 -6.59
C PHE A 405 -29.66 14.18 -6.82
N ASP A 406 -29.85 15.09 -5.88
CA ASP A 406 -29.06 16.33 -5.78
C ASP A 406 -28.00 16.13 -4.69
N TYR A 407 -26.75 16.47 -5.00
CA TYR A 407 -25.63 16.45 -4.06
C TYR A 407 -25.32 17.89 -3.59
N PRO A 408 -25.04 18.12 -2.29
CA PRO A 408 -24.96 17.16 -1.19
C PRO A 408 -26.33 16.59 -0.77
N LEU A 409 -26.35 15.34 -0.30
CA LEU A 409 -27.56 14.72 0.28
C LEU A 409 -27.90 15.36 1.65
N PRO A 410 -29.13 15.24 2.16
CA PRO A 410 -29.44 15.66 3.51
C PRO A 410 -28.56 14.97 4.57
N LYS A 411 -28.13 15.71 5.60
CA LYS A 411 -27.27 15.16 6.66
C LYS A 411 -28.13 14.50 7.73
N ARG A 412 -28.03 13.18 7.87
CA ARG A 412 -28.65 12.40 8.94
C ARG A 412 -27.58 11.66 9.73
N PRO A 413 -27.37 11.96 11.02
CA PRO A 413 -26.41 11.20 11.82
C PRO A 413 -26.86 9.73 11.94
N PRO A 414 -25.93 8.80 12.21
CA PRO A 414 -26.31 7.42 12.51
C PRO A 414 -27.27 7.37 13.70
N ALA A 415 -28.17 6.38 13.70
CA ALA A 415 -29.04 6.16 14.85
C ALA A 415 -28.20 5.94 16.12
N ALA A 416 -28.66 6.46 17.25
CA ALA A 416 -28.01 6.18 18.54
C ALA A 416 -28.05 4.67 18.80
N GLN A 417 -26.89 4.07 19.05
CA GLN A 417 -26.75 2.65 19.39
C GLN A 417 -27.26 2.37 20.80
#